data_AF-A0A2X2JVX0-F1
#
_entry.id   AF-A0A2X2JVX0-F1
#
_cell.length_a   1.000
_cell.length_b   1.000
_cell.length_c   1.000
_cell.angle_alpha   90.00
_cell.angle_beta   90.00
_cell.angle_gamma   90.00
#
_symmetry.space_group_name_H-M   'P 1'
#
loop_
_entity.id
_entity.type
_entity.pdbx_description
1 polymer ?
#
loop_
_entity_poly.entity_id
_entity_poly.type
_entity_poly.pdbx_seq_one_letter_code
_entity_poly.pdbx_strand_id
1 'polypeptide(L)' 'MAKLSYLEAIRQAQDLALQQNKDVFILGEDVGKKGGVFGTTQGLQQQYGEDRVMIRH' A
#
# COMPACT_ATOMS: atom_id res chain seq x y z
N MET A 1 13.32 17.19 6.77
CA MET A 1 12.49 15.98 6.57
C MET A 1 11.29 16.06 7.49
N ALA A 2 10.10 15.67 7.02
CA ALA A 2 8.93 15.59 7.88
C ALA A 2 9.12 14.48 8.92
N LYS A 3 8.64 14.67 10.16
CA LYS A 3 8.63 13.62 11.17
C LYS A 3 7.47 12.68 10.87
N LEU A 4 7.78 11.42 10.57
CA LEU A 4 6.81 10.38 10.23
C LEU A 4 6.78 9.30 11.32
N SER A 5 5.61 8.74 11.58
CA SER A 5 5.51 7.43 12.22
C SER A 5 6.05 6.34 11.31
N TYR A 6 6.39 5.17 11.87
CA TYR A 6 6.81 4.02 11.08
C TYR A 6 5.75 3.60 10.05
N LEU A 7 4.47 3.68 10.43
CA LEU A 7 3.34 3.35 9.55
C LEU A 7 3.30 4.27 8.34
N GLU A 8 3.45 5.58 8.56
CA GLU A 8 3.48 6.55 7.47
C GLU A 8 4.70 6.36 6.58
N ALA A 9 5.87 6.07 7.15
CA ALA A 9 7.09 5.82 6.39
C ALA A 9 6.96 4.58 5.49
N ILE A 10 6.41 3.49 6.00
CA ILE A 10 6.16 2.26 5.22
C ILE A 10 5.15 2.54 4.10
N ARG A 11 4.03 3.20 4.43
CA ARG A 11 3.01 3.55 3.44
C ARG A 11 3.55 4.43 2.32
N GLN A 12 4.37 5.44 2.66
CA GLN A 12 5.00 6.31 1.67
C GLN A 12 6.00 5.56 0.78
N ALA A 13 6.77 4.63 1.35
CA ALA A 13 7.69 3.81 0.56
C ALA A 13 6.93 2.91 -0.43
N GLN A 14 5.82 2.32 0.01
CA GLN A 14 4.94 1.51 -0.84
C GLN A 14 4.30 2.35 -1.96
N ASP A 15 3.77 3.53 -1.62
CA ASP A 15 3.19 4.48 -2.59
C ASP A 15 4.22 4.88 -3.66
N LEU A 16 5.43 5.25 -3.23
CA LEU A 16 6.52 5.60 -4.15
C LEU A 16 6.88 4.46 -5.10
N ALA A 17 7.00 3.23 -4.58
CA ALA A 17 7.32 2.06 -5.39
C ALA A 17 6.21 1.75 -6.42
N LEU A 18 4.94 1.83 -6.01
CA LEU A 18 3.79 1.63 -6.88
C LEU A 18 3.70 2.70 -7.98
N GLN A 19 4.03 3.95 -7.64
CA GLN A 19 4.03 5.08 -8.58
C GLN A 19 5.15 4.97 -9.62
N GLN A 20 6.37 4.62 -9.19
CA GLN A 20 7.56 4.63 -10.06
C GLN A 20 7.64 3.44 -11.01
N ASN A 21 7.11 2.28 -10.61
CA ASN A 21 7.19 1.07 -11.41
C ASN A 21 5.83 0.39 -11.52
N LYS A 22 5.33 0.29 -12.76
CA LYS A 22 4.05 -0.36 -13.07
C LYS A 22 4.02 -1.86 -12.79
N ASP A 23 5.18 -2.51 -12.67
CA ASP A 23 5.29 -3.95 -12.43
C ASP A 23 5.31 -4.29 -10.92
N VAL A 24 5.37 -3.29 -10.04
CA VAL A 24 5.30 -3.49 -8.58
C VAL A 24 3.85 -3.68 -8.16
N PHE A 25 3.53 -4.69 -7.37
CA PHE A 25 2.20 -4.87 -6.79
C PHE A 25 2.32 -5.30 -5.33
N ILE A 26 1.23 -5.13 -4.58
CA ILE A 26 1.11 -5.55 -3.18
C ILE A 26 0.10 -6.70 -3.12
N LEU A 27 0.48 -7.80 -2.49
CA LEU A 27 -0.37 -8.97 -2.27
C LEU A 27 -0.27 -9.40 -0.82
N GLY A 28 -1.41 -9.68 -0.18
CA GLY A 28 -1.45 -10.18 1.18
C GLY A 28 -2.87 -10.31 1.74
N GLU A 29 -2.96 -10.81 2.96
CA GLU A 29 -4.22 -10.86 3.71
C GLU A 29 -4.56 -9.45 4.20
N ASP A 30 -5.82 -9.02 4.03
CA ASP A 30 -6.36 -7.71 4.45
C ASP A 30 -5.70 -6.45 3.85
N VAL A 31 -4.75 -6.55 2.92
CA VAL A 31 -3.99 -5.39 2.36
C VAL A 31 -4.78 -4.49 1.41
N GLY A 32 -5.95 -4.91 0.94
CA GLY A 32 -6.79 -4.13 0.02
C GLY A 32 -7.60 -3.04 0.72
N LYS A 33 -8.93 -3.05 0.59
CA LYS A 33 -9.82 -1.98 1.10
C LYS A 33 -9.62 -1.62 2.59
N LYS A 34 -9.26 -2.60 3.43
CA LYS A 34 -8.98 -2.36 4.86
C LYS A 34 -7.66 -1.65 5.12
N GLY A 35 -6.69 -1.73 4.18
CA GLY A 35 -5.38 -1.11 4.32
C GLY A 35 -4.38 -1.90 5.20
N GLY A 36 -4.62 -3.21 5.38
CA GLY A 36 -3.84 -4.06 6.28
C GLY A 36 -4.20 -3.85 7.76
N VAL A 37 -3.87 -4.82 8.61
CA VAL A 37 -4.20 -4.82 10.05
C VAL A 37 -3.71 -3.56 10.77
N PHE A 38 -2.58 -3.01 10.34
CA PHE A 38 -1.97 -1.81 10.91
C PHE A 38 -2.17 -0.53 10.08
N GLY A 39 -2.88 -0.59 8.94
CA GLY A 39 -3.10 0.56 8.07
C GLY A 39 -1.93 0.92 7.14
N THR A 40 -0.92 0.04 6.99
CA THR A 40 0.26 0.32 6.16
C THR A 40 -0.05 0.48 4.68
N THR A 41 -1.13 -0.14 4.18
CA THR A 41 -1.53 -0.05 2.76
C THR A 41 -2.80 0.78 2.56
N GLN A 42 -3.19 1.57 3.58
CA GLN A 42 -4.42 2.36 3.56
C GLN A 42 -4.48 3.31 2.36
N GLY A 43 -5.57 3.21 1.60
CA GLY A 43 -5.85 4.04 0.42
C GLY A 43 -5.14 3.61 -0.87
N LEU A 44 -4.13 2.72 -0.81
CA LEU A 44 -3.35 2.33 -1.99
C LEU A 44 -4.20 1.58 -3.02
N GLN A 45 -5.10 0.69 -2.58
CA GLN A 45 -6.00 -0.01 -3.52
C GLN A 45 -6.94 0.95 -4.25
N GLN A 46 -7.43 1.99 -3.58
CA GLN A 46 -8.28 3.01 -4.21
C GLN A 46 -7.50 3.82 -5.25
N GLN A 47 -6.21 4.07 -5.00
CA GLN A 47 -5.35 4.85 -5.87
C GLN A 47 -4.81 4.06 -7.08
N TYR A 48 -4.47 2.78 -6.89
CA TYR A 48 -3.77 1.96 -7.89
C TYR A 48 -4.61 0.82 -8.47
N GLY A 49 -5.81 0.57 -7.94
CA GLY A 49 -6.71 -0.48 -8.40
C GLY A 49 -6.42 -1.86 -7.79
N GLU A 50 -7.38 -2.77 -7.98
CA GLU A 50 -7.33 -4.14 -7.44
C GLU A 50 -6.23 -5.00 -8.08
N ASP A 51 -5.86 -4.72 -9.34
CA ASP A 51 -4.78 -5.43 -10.05
C ASP A 51 -3.39 -5.16 -9.46
N ARG A 52 -3.22 -4.06 -8.72
CA ARG A 52 -1.95 -3.61 -8.16
C ARG A 52 -1.89 -3.77 -6.64
N VAL A 53 -3.05 -3.81 -5.97
CA VAL A 53 -3.17 -4.06 -4.53
C VAL A 53 -4.23 -5.14 -4.31
N MET A 54 -3.76 -6.39 -4.24
CA MET A 54 -4.57 -7.59 -4.31
C MET A 54 -4.79 -8.19 -2.93
N ILE A 55 -6.02 -8.61 -2.63
CA ILE A 55 -6.36 -9.33 -1.41
C ILE A 55 -6.21 -10.83 -1.68
N ARG A 56 -5.47 -11.51 -0.81
CA ARG A 56 -5.50 -12.98 -0.72
C ARG A 56 -6.49 -13.37 0.40
N HIS A 57 -7.45 -14.24 0.06
CA HIS A 57 -8.33 -14.92 1.03
C HIS A 57 -7.62 -16.10 1.69
#